data_AF-A0A7X9HEX3-F1
#
_entry.id   AF-A0A7X9HEX3-F1
#
_cell.length_a   1.000
_cell.length_b   1.000
_cell.length_c   1.000
_cell.angle_alpha   90.00
_cell.angle_beta   90.00
_cell.angle_gamma   90.00
#
_symmetry.space_group_name_H-M   'P 1'
#
loop_
_entity.id
_entity.type
_entity.pdbx_description
1 polymer ?
#
loop_
_entity_poly.entity_id
_entity_poly.type
_entity_poly.pdbx_seq_one_letter_code
_entity_poly.pdbx_strand_id
1 'polypeptide(L)'
;MGLPIDLADCILDWVDIDDARSPYGAESSDYYQNLKKPYKAKNAALDTINELLLIKGISPLIFYGLGGGNYGLEGNLVENNKGLQNVIESLTSGTKIEISKDTSLIKIGKEKNRALYNYFRANGERSDYLNDINKININTASFRVLSALTDAMTDDKVTEIIRRRLQKPFKNVDEISDIITDETIRKNLLTVRSYIFKIKSIGKMGSTSLSIVAYYHRERKQIINWSEE
;
A
#
# COMPACT_ATOMS: atom_id res chain seq x y z
N MET A 1 -8.72 5.71 8.11
CA MET A 1 -9.22 4.37 8.53
C MET A 1 -9.56 4.30 10.02
N GLY A 2 -9.21 5.32 10.82
CA GLY A 2 -9.46 5.29 12.27
C GLY A 2 -8.64 4.18 12.94
N LEU A 3 -7.38 4.03 12.52
CA LEU A 3 -6.49 3.05 13.13
C LEU A 3 -6.00 3.59 14.47
N PRO A 4 -5.71 2.70 15.44
CA PRO A 4 -5.08 3.08 16.69
C PRO A 4 -3.77 3.86 16.46
N ILE A 5 -3.51 4.88 17.28
CA ILE A 5 -2.34 5.77 17.13
C ILE A 5 -1.03 5.05 17.47
N ASP A 6 -1.10 4.04 18.33
CA ASP A 6 0.03 3.19 18.77
C ASP A 6 0.53 2.24 17.68
N LEU A 7 -0.24 2.06 16.59
CA LEU A 7 0.06 1.08 15.56
C LEU A 7 1.35 1.39 14.81
N ALA A 8 1.66 2.68 14.58
CA ALA A 8 2.88 3.08 13.89
C ALA A 8 4.12 2.71 14.71
N ASP A 9 4.13 3.06 15.99
CA ASP A 9 5.19 2.72 16.94
C ASP A 9 5.36 1.20 17.06
N CYS A 10 4.26 0.44 17.15
CA CYS A 10 4.34 -1.04 17.22
C CYS A 10 4.92 -1.67 15.95
N ILE A 11 4.67 -1.09 14.77
CA ILE A 11 5.28 -1.55 13.51
C ILE A 11 6.76 -1.17 13.46
N LEU A 12 7.14 0.00 13.99
CA LEU A 12 8.52 0.46 14.05
C LEU A 12 9.37 -0.48 14.92
N ASP A 13 8.96 -0.69 16.18
CA ASP A 13 9.64 -1.57 17.14
C ASP A 13 9.73 -3.02 16.62
N TRP A 14 8.75 -3.49 15.85
CA TRP A 14 8.82 -4.82 15.25
C TRP A 14 9.95 -4.96 14.21
N VAL A 15 10.29 -3.88 13.51
CA VAL A 15 11.13 -3.86 12.30
C VAL A 15 12.50 -3.24 12.53
N ASP A 16 12.69 -2.38 13.52
CA ASP A 16 14.00 -1.80 13.84
C ASP A 16 14.99 -2.85 14.38
N ILE A 17 16.26 -2.47 14.62
CA ILE A 17 17.31 -3.44 14.98
C ILE A 17 17.48 -3.61 16.49
N ASP A 18 16.92 -2.70 17.28
CA ASP A 18 17.17 -2.66 18.71
C ASP A 18 15.98 -3.28 19.46
N ASP A 19 15.97 -3.19 20.79
CA ASP A 19 14.85 -3.66 21.63
C ASP A 19 14.37 -2.47 22.48
N ALA A 20 14.56 -1.24 21.96
CA ALA A 20 14.27 0.01 22.64
C ALA A 20 12.87 0.49 22.28
N ARG A 21 11.91 0.08 23.10
CA ARG A 21 10.49 0.35 22.91
C ARG A 21 10.19 1.85 22.71
N SER A 22 9.46 2.16 21.65
CA SER A 22 8.84 3.47 21.41
C SER A 22 7.78 3.83 22.46
N PRO A 23 7.39 5.12 22.62
CA PRO A 23 6.43 5.54 23.65
C PRO A 23 5.13 4.74 23.67
N TYR A 24 4.56 4.44 22.50
CA TYR A 24 3.35 3.63 22.36
C TYR A 24 3.60 2.26 21.73
N GLY A 25 4.87 1.90 21.51
CA GLY A 25 5.27 0.69 20.82
C GLY A 25 5.19 -0.58 21.66
N ALA A 26 5.89 -1.61 21.18
CA ALA A 26 5.95 -2.94 21.78
C ALA A 26 7.16 -3.70 21.27
N GLU A 27 7.93 -4.24 22.21
CA GLU A 27 9.16 -4.98 22.03
C GLU A 27 9.08 -6.38 22.62
N SER A 28 10.15 -7.16 22.43
CA SER A 28 10.24 -8.53 22.94
C SER A 28 10.04 -8.57 24.46
N SER A 29 10.80 -7.74 25.18
CA SER A 29 10.92 -7.80 26.64
C SER A 29 9.70 -7.24 27.38
N ASP A 30 9.02 -6.23 26.83
CA ASP A 30 7.89 -5.58 27.51
C ASP A 30 6.53 -6.19 27.13
N TYR A 31 6.35 -6.66 25.88
CA TYR A 31 5.05 -7.12 25.38
C TYR A 31 5.08 -8.59 24.92
N TYR A 32 5.86 -8.93 23.89
CA TYR A 32 5.69 -10.22 23.20
C TYR A 32 6.07 -11.44 24.06
N GLN A 33 7.08 -11.33 24.93
CA GLN A 33 7.43 -12.42 25.86
C GLN A 33 6.44 -12.60 27.02
N ASN A 34 5.60 -11.60 27.28
CA ASN A 34 4.59 -11.64 28.34
C ASN A 34 3.24 -12.23 27.86
N LEU A 35 3.14 -12.59 26.58
CA LEU A 35 1.95 -13.23 26.04
C LEU A 35 1.80 -14.68 26.54
N LYS A 36 0.56 -15.20 26.51
CA LYS A 36 0.27 -16.60 26.89
C LYS A 36 1.10 -17.62 26.09
N LYS A 37 1.40 -17.29 24.84
CA LYS A 37 2.36 -18.02 23.99
C LYS A 37 3.48 -17.02 23.67
N PRO A 38 4.56 -16.99 24.46
CA PRO A 38 5.64 -16.03 24.26
C PRO A 38 6.32 -16.19 22.91
N TYR A 39 6.64 -15.07 22.29
CA TYR A 39 7.55 -14.97 21.15
C TYR A 39 8.35 -13.67 21.25
N LYS A 40 9.28 -13.45 20.32
CA LYS A 40 10.09 -12.23 20.26
C LYS A 40 9.59 -11.32 19.15
N ALA A 41 9.76 -10.01 19.34
CA ALA A 41 9.77 -9.08 18.22
C ALA A 41 10.85 -9.53 17.23
N LYS A 42 10.62 -9.23 15.94
CA LYS A 42 11.46 -9.76 14.88
C LYS A 42 12.79 -9.03 14.77
N ASN A 43 12.75 -7.72 15.01
CA ASN A 43 13.87 -6.78 14.96
C ASN A 43 14.63 -6.86 13.62
N ALA A 44 13.86 -7.15 12.56
CA ALA A 44 14.31 -7.33 11.20
C ALA A 44 13.18 -7.03 10.20
N ALA A 45 13.54 -6.94 8.93
CA ALA A 45 12.55 -6.74 7.87
C ALA A 45 11.47 -7.84 7.87
N LEU A 46 10.24 -7.45 7.53
CA LEU A 46 9.14 -8.39 7.31
C LEU A 46 9.49 -9.32 6.14
N ASP A 47 9.36 -10.63 6.30
CA ASP A 47 9.50 -11.59 5.19
C ASP A 47 8.24 -11.55 4.32
N THR A 48 7.08 -11.41 4.96
CA THR A 48 5.79 -11.31 4.28
C THR A 48 4.91 -10.25 4.92
N ILE A 49 3.93 -9.74 4.15
CA ILE A 49 2.96 -8.79 4.68
C ILE A 49 2.07 -9.38 5.78
N ASN A 50 1.92 -10.72 5.80
CA ASN A 50 1.11 -11.42 6.79
C ASN A 50 1.71 -11.34 8.19
N GLU A 51 3.00 -11.07 8.33
CA GLU A 51 3.64 -10.85 9.64
C GLU A 51 3.07 -9.66 10.40
N LEU A 52 2.39 -8.73 9.72
CA LEU A 52 1.63 -7.68 10.40
C LEU A 52 0.64 -8.27 11.42
N LEU A 53 0.10 -9.47 11.22
CA LEU A 53 -0.80 -10.14 12.18
C LEU A 53 -0.12 -10.53 13.50
N LEU A 54 1.21 -10.53 13.58
CA LEU A 54 1.97 -10.82 14.79
C LEU A 54 2.22 -9.57 15.64
N ILE A 55 2.02 -8.38 15.06
CA ILE A 55 2.30 -7.09 15.68
C ILE A 55 1.13 -6.69 16.58
N LYS A 56 1.46 -6.17 17.75
CA LYS A 56 0.48 -5.64 18.70
C LYS A 56 -0.49 -4.66 18.02
N GLY A 57 -1.78 -4.81 18.31
CA GLY A 57 -2.83 -3.93 17.79
C GLY A 57 -3.35 -4.28 16.39
N ILE A 58 -2.63 -5.07 15.59
CA ILE A 58 -3.10 -5.54 14.28
C ILE A 58 -3.96 -6.79 14.46
N SER A 59 -5.25 -6.59 14.68
CA SER A 59 -6.21 -7.70 14.68
C SER A 59 -6.46 -8.23 13.25
N PRO A 60 -6.90 -9.49 13.09
CA PRO A 60 -7.38 -10.00 11.81
C PRO A 60 -8.47 -9.12 11.19
N LEU A 61 -9.35 -8.53 12.01
CA LEU A 61 -10.38 -7.60 11.52
C LEU A 61 -9.75 -6.36 10.87
N ILE A 62 -8.74 -5.75 11.49
CA ILE A 62 -8.02 -4.62 10.89
C ILE A 62 -7.27 -5.07 9.62
N PHE A 63 -6.54 -6.18 9.71
CA PHE A 63 -5.73 -6.70 8.61
C PHE A 63 -6.56 -6.99 7.35
N TYR A 64 -7.71 -7.65 7.50
CA TYR A 64 -8.63 -7.94 6.41
C TYR A 64 -9.61 -6.80 6.08
N GLY A 65 -9.52 -5.66 6.76
CA GLY A 65 -10.32 -4.46 6.46
C GLY A 65 -11.75 -4.49 7.00
N LEU A 66 -12.05 -5.42 7.89
CA LEU A 66 -13.32 -5.61 8.60
C LEU A 66 -13.37 -4.91 9.97
N GLY A 67 -12.39 -4.06 10.28
CA GLY A 67 -12.27 -3.37 11.58
C GLY A 67 -11.72 -1.93 11.49
N GLY A 68 -11.34 -1.36 12.63
CA GLY A 68 -10.92 0.04 12.76
C GLY A 68 -12.09 1.02 12.91
N GLY A 69 -11.81 2.22 13.44
CA GLY A 69 -12.83 3.15 13.95
C GLY A 69 -13.86 3.62 12.92
N ASN A 70 -13.52 3.62 11.63
CA ASN A 70 -14.42 4.09 10.57
C ASN A 70 -15.12 2.96 9.80
N TYR A 71 -15.01 1.70 10.23
CA TYR A 71 -15.64 0.59 9.51
C TYR A 71 -17.17 0.76 9.42
N GLY A 72 -17.72 0.63 8.21
CA GLY A 72 -19.16 0.80 7.96
C GLY A 72 -19.67 2.25 7.98
N LEU A 73 -18.83 3.22 8.35
CA LEU A 73 -19.20 4.64 8.45
C LEU A 73 -18.74 5.49 7.25
N GLU A 74 -17.84 4.94 6.42
CA GLU A 74 -17.29 5.68 5.27
C GLU A 74 -18.27 5.72 4.09
N GLY A 75 -18.64 6.93 3.66
CA GLY A 75 -19.45 7.17 2.47
C GLY A 75 -18.61 7.45 1.21
N ASN A 76 -19.28 7.54 0.06
CA ASN A 76 -18.68 7.94 -1.23
C ASN A 76 -17.51 7.08 -1.71
N LEU A 77 -17.47 5.81 -1.31
CA LEU A 77 -16.42 4.88 -1.67
C LEU A 77 -16.43 4.51 -3.16
N VAL A 78 -15.26 4.22 -3.71
CA VAL A 78 -15.04 3.79 -5.09
C VAL A 78 -14.41 2.40 -5.13
N GLU A 79 -14.55 1.66 -6.22
CA GLU A 79 -13.88 0.35 -6.36
C GLU A 79 -12.35 0.51 -6.43
N ASN A 80 -11.89 1.45 -7.25
CA ASN A 80 -10.48 1.79 -7.40
C ASN A 80 -10.31 3.19 -8.03
N ASN A 81 -9.11 3.74 -7.89
CA ASN A 81 -8.70 5.03 -8.49
C ASN A 81 -7.69 4.84 -9.63
N LYS A 82 -7.73 3.69 -10.32
CA LYS A 82 -6.73 3.30 -11.33
C LYS A 82 -7.18 3.62 -12.76
N GLY A 83 -8.32 4.27 -12.91
CA GLY A 83 -8.90 4.59 -14.23
C GLY A 83 -9.42 3.33 -14.94
N LEU A 84 -9.43 3.37 -16.27
CA LEU A 84 -9.92 2.30 -17.16
C LEU A 84 -9.06 1.01 -17.15
N GLN A 85 -8.80 0.42 -15.99
CA GLN A 85 -8.19 -0.92 -15.90
C GLN A 85 -9.08 -2.02 -16.49
N ASN A 86 -10.37 -1.76 -16.67
CA ASN A 86 -11.32 -2.69 -17.32
C ASN A 86 -10.97 -2.96 -18.80
N VAL A 87 -10.05 -2.21 -19.41
CA VAL A 87 -9.60 -2.45 -20.79
C VAL A 87 -8.80 -3.75 -20.91
N ILE A 88 -8.08 -4.17 -19.86
CA ILE A 88 -7.23 -5.38 -19.96
C ILE A 88 -8.04 -6.67 -19.84
N GLU A 89 -9.09 -6.73 -19.03
CA GLU A 89 -10.00 -7.89 -18.99
C GLU A 89 -10.65 -8.12 -20.37
N SER A 90 -10.98 -7.04 -21.10
CA SER A 90 -11.54 -7.12 -22.45
C SER A 90 -10.55 -7.45 -23.57
N LEU A 91 -9.24 -7.32 -23.36
CA LEU A 91 -8.25 -7.73 -24.37
C LEU A 91 -8.21 -9.25 -24.55
N THR A 92 -8.75 -10.00 -23.58
CA THR A 92 -8.95 -11.45 -23.70
C THR A 92 -10.22 -11.83 -24.47
N SER A 93 -11.18 -10.90 -24.64
CA SER A 93 -12.46 -11.13 -25.32
C SER A 93 -12.54 -10.56 -26.75
N GLY A 94 -11.43 -10.04 -27.29
CA GLY A 94 -11.35 -9.56 -28.68
C GLY A 94 -12.23 -8.34 -29.01
N THR A 95 -12.89 -7.75 -28.02
CA THR A 95 -13.78 -6.60 -28.23
C THR A 95 -12.97 -5.30 -28.18
N LYS A 96 -12.92 -4.55 -29.29
CA LYS A 96 -12.37 -3.19 -29.30
C LYS A 96 -13.33 -2.28 -28.54
N ILE A 97 -12.96 -1.89 -27.32
CA ILE A 97 -13.68 -0.87 -26.55
C ILE A 97 -13.12 0.51 -26.93
N GLU A 98 -13.97 1.39 -27.45
CA GLU A 98 -13.66 2.80 -27.56
C GLU A 98 -13.65 3.43 -26.16
N ILE A 99 -12.47 3.86 -25.74
CA ILE A 99 -12.27 4.50 -24.44
C ILE A 99 -12.78 5.94 -24.54
N SER A 100 -13.84 6.27 -23.81
CA SER A 100 -14.20 7.66 -23.58
C SER A 100 -13.03 8.35 -22.89
N LYS A 101 -12.33 9.25 -23.61
CA LYS A 101 -11.24 10.07 -23.06
C LYS A 101 -11.71 11.06 -21.99
N ASP A 102 -13.02 11.15 -21.76
CA ASP A 102 -13.57 12.02 -20.75
C ASP A 102 -13.41 11.43 -19.34
N THR A 103 -12.24 11.69 -18.75
CA THR A 103 -11.91 11.33 -17.37
C THR A 103 -12.71 12.12 -16.33
N SER A 104 -13.46 13.15 -16.73
CA SER A 104 -14.18 14.03 -15.79
C SER A 104 -15.32 13.31 -15.05
N LEU A 105 -15.86 12.24 -15.65
CA LEU A 105 -16.92 11.42 -15.08
C LEU A 105 -16.41 10.33 -14.12
N ILE A 106 -15.09 10.13 -14.02
CA ILE A 106 -14.52 9.12 -13.14
C ILE A 106 -14.67 9.59 -11.69
N LYS A 107 -15.49 8.88 -10.92
CA LYS A 107 -15.58 9.11 -9.48
C LYS A 107 -14.25 8.76 -8.82
N ILE A 108 -13.67 9.72 -8.13
CA ILE A 108 -12.44 9.58 -7.35
C ILE A 108 -12.83 9.63 -5.87
N GLY A 109 -12.21 8.77 -5.06
CA GLY A 109 -12.50 8.74 -3.63
C GLY A 109 -11.78 7.60 -2.90
N LYS A 110 -12.09 7.42 -1.62
CA LYS A 110 -11.53 6.32 -0.81
C LYS A 110 -11.98 4.98 -1.38
N GLU A 111 -11.06 4.02 -1.49
CA GLU A 111 -11.40 2.69 -2.00
C GLU A 111 -12.29 1.91 -1.01
N LYS A 112 -13.23 1.12 -1.55
CA LYS A 112 -14.10 0.22 -0.77
C LYS A 112 -13.32 -0.86 -0.05
N ASN A 113 -12.30 -1.41 -0.69
CA ASN A 113 -11.39 -2.35 -0.05
C ASN A 113 -10.66 -1.62 1.09
N ARG A 114 -10.72 -2.16 2.30
CA ARG A 114 -10.07 -1.58 3.50
C ARG A 114 -8.96 -2.46 4.03
N ALA A 115 -8.64 -3.57 3.36
CA ALA A 115 -7.70 -4.53 3.88
C ALA A 115 -6.31 -3.92 3.95
N LEU A 116 -5.74 -3.90 5.16
CA LEU A 116 -4.51 -3.18 5.47
C LEU A 116 -3.34 -3.63 4.57
N TYR A 117 -3.26 -4.92 4.29
CA TYR A 117 -2.22 -5.50 3.44
C TYR A 117 -2.20 -4.94 2.01
N ASN A 118 -3.28 -4.32 1.52
CA ASN A 118 -3.30 -3.68 0.20
C ASN A 118 -2.60 -2.31 0.17
N TYR A 119 -2.32 -1.73 1.34
CA TYR A 119 -1.76 -0.39 1.49
C TYR A 119 -0.30 -0.39 1.97
N PHE A 120 0.22 -1.55 2.35
CA PHE A 120 1.58 -1.74 2.84
C PHE A 120 2.38 -2.66 1.91
N ARG A 121 3.70 -2.58 2.02
CA ARG A 121 4.63 -3.52 1.37
C ARG A 121 5.66 -3.97 2.40
N ALA A 122 6.03 -5.25 2.35
CA ALA A 122 7.12 -5.81 3.15
C ALA A 122 8.50 -5.68 2.47
N ASN A 123 8.53 -5.29 1.19
CA ASN A 123 9.76 -5.18 0.42
C ASN A 123 10.28 -3.74 0.40
N GLY A 124 11.56 -3.54 0.69
CA GLY A 124 12.25 -2.25 0.69
C GLY A 124 13.74 -2.40 0.94
N GLU A 125 14.47 -1.28 0.99
CA GLU A 125 15.87 -1.21 1.41
C GLU A 125 15.94 -0.66 2.83
N ARG A 126 16.42 -1.47 3.77
CA ARG A 126 16.44 -1.13 5.21
C ARG A 126 17.68 -0.31 5.57
N SER A 127 18.80 -0.50 4.86
CA SER A 127 20.03 0.23 5.18
C SER A 127 20.01 1.70 4.75
N ASP A 128 19.08 2.07 3.86
CA ASP A 128 18.94 3.41 3.32
C ASP A 128 17.46 3.79 3.21
N TYR A 129 16.97 4.53 4.19
CA TYR A 129 15.58 5.01 4.23
C TYR A 129 15.23 5.93 3.06
N LEU A 130 16.21 6.63 2.46
CA LEU A 130 15.99 7.54 1.34
C LEU A 130 16.05 6.84 -0.03
N ASN A 131 16.30 5.53 -0.04
CA ASN A 131 16.36 4.75 -1.26
C ASN A 131 15.05 4.85 -2.05
N ASP A 132 15.15 5.03 -3.36
CA ASP A 132 13.99 5.21 -4.24
C ASP A 132 13.05 3.98 -4.27
N ILE A 133 13.53 2.79 -3.88
CA ILE A 133 12.70 1.59 -3.73
C ILE A 133 11.65 1.70 -2.61
N ASN A 134 11.97 2.48 -1.57
CA ASN A 134 11.09 2.69 -0.41
C ASN A 134 9.98 3.71 -0.72
N LYS A 135 10.21 4.57 -1.72
CA LYS A 135 9.32 5.69 -2.03
C LYS A 135 7.99 5.23 -2.65
N ILE A 136 6.98 6.06 -2.44
CA ILE A 136 5.62 5.86 -2.92
C ILE A 136 5.52 6.40 -4.36
N ASN A 137 5.09 5.54 -5.28
CA ASN A 137 4.84 5.97 -6.66
C ASN A 137 3.52 6.75 -6.74
N ILE A 138 3.60 8.07 -6.95
CA ILE A 138 2.42 8.95 -7.03
C ILE A 138 1.49 8.61 -8.20
N ASN A 139 2.00 7.94 -9.24
CA ASN A 139 1.20 7.53 -10.39
C ASN A 139 0.32 6.31 -10.09
N THR A 140 0.61 5.54 -9.03
CA THR A 140 -0.10 4.29 -8.72
C THR A 140 -0.61 4.19 -7.28
N ALA A 141 -0.19 5.10 -6.39
CA ALA A 141 -0.63 5.16 -5.00
C ALA A 141 -2.16 5.23 -4.89
N SER A 142 -2.72 4.52 -3.92
CA SER A 142 -4.16 4.58 -3.65
C SER A 142 -4.55 5.93 -3.04
N PHE A 143 -5.85 6.23 -3.05
CA PHE A 143 -6.36 7.42 -2.39
C PHE A 143 -5.96 7.43 -0.92
N ARG A 144 -6.16 6.30 -0.23
CA ARG A 144 -5.85 6.18 1.21
C ARG A 144 -4.36 6.35 1.53
N VAL A 145 -3.45 5.89 0.66
CA VAL A 145 -2.00 6.09 0.83
C VAL A 145 -1.64 7.56 0.64
N LEU A 146 -2.19 8.23 -0.38
CA LEU A 146 -1.96 9.65 -0.60
C LEU A 146 -2.50 10.50 0.56
N SER A 147 -3.70 10.19 1.08
CA SER A 147 -4.27 10.84 2.26
C SER A 147 -3.41 10.68 3.52
N ALA A 148 -2.58 9.64 3.60
CA ALA A 148 -1.78 9.33 4.78
C ALA A 148 -0.36 9.93 4.74
N LEU A 149 0.00 10.68 3.69
CA LEU A 149 1.35 11.27 3.58
C LEU A 149 1.62 12.34 4.64
N THR A 150 0.61 13.12 5.00
CA THR A 150 0.68 14.17 6.03
C THR A 150 -0.73 14.64 6.36
N ASP A 151 -0.93 15.21 7.55
CA ASP A 151 -2.20 15.75 8.01
C ASP A 151 -2.75 16.88 7.11
N ALA A 152 -1.88 17.52 6.32
CA ALA A 152 -2.26 18.55 5.36
C ALA A 152 -2.89 18.02 4.05
N MET A 153 -2.99 16.70 3.87
CA MET A 153 -3.58 16.05 2.70
C MET A 153 -5.10 15.95 2.81
N THR A 154 -5.80 16.98 2.34
CA THR A 154 -7.26 16.98 2.23
C THR A 154 -7.75 16.08 1.10
N ASP A 155 -9.01 15.63 1.20
CA ASP A 155 -9.64 14.80 0.16
C ASP A 155 -9.62 15.51 -1.22
N ASP A 156 -9.70 16.85 -1.26
CA ASP A 156 -9.60 17.64 -2.50
C ASP A 156 -8.20 17.60 -3.13
N LYS A 157 -7.14 17.73 -2.32
CA LYS A 157 -5.75 17.64 -2.79
C LYS A 157 -5.46 16.25 -3.37
N VAL A 158 -5.88 15.20 -2.67
CA VAL A 158 -5.72 13.81 -3.14
C VAL A 158 -6.50 13.58 -4.42
N THR A 159 -7.74 14.07 -4.48
CA THR A 159 -8.59 13.99 -5.68
C THR A 159 -7.92 14.66 -6.87
N GLU A 160 -7.33 15.84 -6.67
CA GLU A 160 -6.66 16.58 -7.74
C GLU A 160 -5.39 15.85 -8.25
N ILE A 161 -4.58 15.27 -7.36
CA ILE A 161 -3.42 14.43 -7.77
C ILE A 161 -3.89 13.26 -8.63
N ILE A 162 -4.94 12.55 -8.19
CA ILE A 162 -5.48 11.40 -8.92
C ILE A 162 -6.07 11.84 -10.27
N ARG A 163 -6.79 12.96 -10.31
CA ARG A 163 -7.36 13.51 -11.54
C ARG A 163 -6.25 13.84 -12.55
N ARG A 164 -5.21 14.55 -12.12
CA ARG A 164 -4.07 14.92 -12.98
C ARG A 164 -3.36 13.70 -13.55
N ARG A 165 -3.02 12.69 -12.72
CA ARG A 165 -2.34 11.46 -13.22
C ARG A 165 -3.20 10.61 -14.15
N LEU A 166 -4.53 10.65 -14.01
CA LEU A 166 -5.45 9.94 -14.91
C LEU A 166 -5.49 10.57 -16.31
N GLN A 167 -5.38 11.90 -16.40
CA GLN A 167 -5.25 12.59 -17.68
C GLN A 167 -3.86 12.39 -18.28
N LYS A 168 -2.83 12.58 -17.46
CA LYS A 168 -1.43 12.46 -17.85
C LYS A 168 -0.59 12.04 -16.66
N PRO A 169 -0.02 10.82 -16.66
CA PRO A 169 0.89 10.39 -15.61
C PRO A 169 2.06 11.36 -15.45
N PHE A 170 2.42 11.64 -14.20
CA PHE A 170 3.50 12.55 -13.85
C PHE A 170 4.84 11.95 -14.29
N LYS A 171 5.71 12.79 -14.85
CA LYS A 171 7.08 12.44 -15.25
C LYS A 171 8.10 12.82 -14.19
N ASN A 172 7.78 13.77 -13.32
CA ASN A 172 8.56 14.13 -12.15
C ASN A 172 7.65 14.46 -10.96
N VAL A 173 8.18 14.40 -9.74
CA VAL A 173 7.41 14.67 -8.52
C VAL A 173 7.13 16.17 -8.36
N ASP A 174 7.95 17.05 -8.92
CA ASP A 174 7.75 18.50 -8.79
C ASP A 174 6.55 19.02 -9.59
N GLU A 175 5.98 18.22 -10.50
CA GLU A 175 4.68 18.49 -11.16
C GLU A 175 3.49 18.59 -10.19
N ILE A 176 3.66 18.19 -8.93
CA ILE A 176 2.66 18.35 -7.85
C ILE A 176 3.11 19.30 -6.72
N SER A 177 4.14 20.11 -6.96
CA SER A 177 4.66 21.07 -5.98
C SER A 177 3.66 22.14 -5.54
N ASP A 178 2.66 22.43 -6.37
CA ASP A 178 1.53 23.31 -6.05
C ASP A 178 0.51 22.67 -5.09
N ILE A 179 0.44 21.33 -5.03
CA ILE A 179 -0.48 20.59 -4.16
C ILE A 179 0.20 20.18 -2.85
N ILE A 180 1.41 19.61 -2.97
CA ILE A 180 2.26 19.20 -1.85
C ILE A 180 3.44 20.15 -1.82
N THR A 181 3.32 21.23 -1.05
CA THR A 181 4.35 22.29 -0.96
C THR A 181 5.57 21.88 -0.15
N ASP A 182 5.41 20.91 0.76
CA ASP A 182 6.51 20.33 1.55
C ASP A 182 7.52 19.57 0.65
N GLU A 183 8.72 20.14 0.53
CA GLU A 183 9.79 19.60 -0.28
C GLU A 183 10.40 18.33 0.31
N THR A 184 10.40 18.18 1.63
CA THR A 184 10.89 16.99 2.32
C THR A 184 10.00 15.79 1.97
N ILE A 185 8.68 15.96 1.96
CA ILE A 185 7.75 14.91 1.51
C ILE A 185 8.01 14.57 0.04
N ARG A 186 8.07 15.58 -0.84
CA ARG A 186 8.28 15.36 -2.28
C ARG A 186 9.61 14.63 -2.56
N LYS A 187 10.70 15.00 -1.90
CA LYS A 187 12.03 14.43 -2.16
C LYS A 187 12.24 13.09 -1.48
N ASN A 188 11.74 12.91 -0.26
CA ASN A 188 12.11 11.74 0.56
C ASN A 188 11.08 10.62 0.49
N LEU A 189 9.81 10.92 0.27
CA LEU A 189 8.73 9.92 0.34
C LEU A 189 8.15 9.54 -1.03
N LEU A 190 8.30 10.39 -2.05
CA LEU A 190 7.60 10.25 -3.32
C LEU A 190 8.54 9.96 -4.49
N THR A 191 8.03 9.21 -5.46
CA THR A 191 8.69 8.92 -6.74
C THR A 191 7.64 8.77 -7.84
N VAL A 192 8.07 8.75 -9.11
CA VAL A 192 7.24 8.38 -10.26
C VAL A 192 7.57 6.99 -10.80
N ARG A 193 8.57 6.32 -10.21
CA ARG A 193 9.07 5.01 -10.64
C ARG A 193 8.53 3.89 -9.77
N SER A 194 8.61 2.67 -10.27
CA SER A 194 8.40 1.46 -9.48
C SER A 194 9.45 0.43 -9.82
N TYR A 195 10.02 -0.16 -8.78
CA TYR A 195 11.09 -1.15 -8.86
C TYR A 195 10.57 -2.57 -8.63
N ILE A 196 9.52 -2.69 -7.81
CA ILE A 196 8.91 -3.95 -7.41
C ILE A 196 7.52 -4.06 -8.03
N PHE A 197 7.24 -5.20 -8.65
CA PHE A 197 5.97 -5.50 -9.31
C PHE A 197 5.37 -6.77 -8.73
N LYS A 198 4.08 -6.74 -8.36
CA LYS A 198 3.30 -7.94 -8.02
C LYS A 198 2.75 -8.53 -9.33
N ILE A 199 3.17 -9.74 -9.65
CA ILE A 199 2.66 -10.52 -10.78
C ILE A 199 1.69 -11.55 -10.22
N LYS A 200 0.44 -11.55 -10.69
CA LYS A 200 -0.56 -12.56 -10.34
C LYS A 200 -0.88 -13.36 -11.60
N SER A 201 -0.64 -14.67 -11.55
CA SER A 201 -0.94 -15.61 -12.62
C SER A 201 -2.03 -16.55 -12.16
N ILE A 202 -3.07 -16.76 -12.97
CA ILE A 202 -4.19 -17.63 -12.63
C ILE A 202 -4.29 -18.70 -13.71
N GLY A 203 -3.99 -19.95 -13.37
CA GLY A 203 -4.22 -21.11 -14.21
C GLY A 203 -5.61 -21.69 -13.95
N LYS A 204 -6.35 -22.04 -15.01
CA LYS A 204 -7.64 -22.73 -14.89
C LYS A 204 -7.63 -23.99 -15.74
N MET A 205 -8.04 -25.11 -15.15
CA MET A 205 -8.24 -26.39 -15.85
C MET A 205 -9.51 -27.05 -15.32
N GLY A 206 -10.54 -27.14 -16.18
CA GLY A 206 -11.87 -27.58 -15.78
C GLY A 206 -12.44 -26.68 -14.67
N SER A 207 -12.82 -27.28 -13.54
CA SER A 207 -13.30 -26.57 -12.35
C SER A 207 -12.18 -26.11 -11.40
N THR A 208 -10.93 -26.49 -11.64
CA THR A 208 -9.80 -26.15 -10.77
C THR A 208 -9.16 -24.86 -11.23
N SER A 209 -8.91 -23.95 -10.28
CA SER A 209 -8.11 -22.75 -10.49
C SER A 209 -6.96 -22.72 -9.50
N LEU A 210 -5.75 -22.43 -10.00
CA LEU A 210 -4.57 -22.16 -9.19
C LEU A 210 -4.15 -20.70 -9.41
N SER A 211 -3.88 -19.98 -8.33
CA SER A 211 -3.35 -18.63 -8.37
C SER A 211 -1.93 -18.62 -7.84
N ILE A 212 -0.99 -18.08 -8.61
CA ILE A 212 0.39 -17.85 -8.17
C ILE A 212 0.63 -16.35 -8.12
N VAL A 213 1.20 -15.90 -7.01
CA VAL A 213 1.66 -14.53 -6.83
C VAL A 213 3.18 -14.52 -6.73
N ALA A 214 3.82 -13.68 -7.53
CA ALA A 214 5.26 -13.44 -7.48
C ALA A 214 5.54 -11.94 -7.32
N TYR A 215 6.54 -11.60 -6.50
CA TYR A 215 7.07 -10.25 -6.41
C TYR A 215 8.37 -10.18 -7.21
N TYR A 216 8.39 -9.32 -8.22
CA TYR A 216 9.49 -9.20 -9.18
C TYR A 216 10.22 -7.87 -9.03
N HIS A 217 11.54 -7.92 -8.90
CA HIS A 217 12.42 -6.75 -8.89
C HIS A 217 12.89 -6.45 -10.31
N ARG A 218 12.47 -5.32 -10.87
CA ARG A 218 12.71 -4.95 -12.28
C ARG A 218 14.18 -4.74 -12.62
N GLU A 219 14.90 -3.93 -11.83
CA GLU A 219 16.30 -3.59 -12.15
C GLU A 219 17.22 -4.81 -12.00
N ARG A 220 17.04 -5.60 -10.94
CA ARG A 220 17.76 -6.87 -10.72
C ARG A 220 17.31 -8.00 -11.65
N LYS A 221 16.16 -7.86 -12.32
CA LYS A 221 15.51 -8.87 -13.16
C LYS A 221 15.30 -10.22 -12.45
N GLN A 222 14.85 -10.18 -11.21
CA GLN A 222 14.74 -11.36 -10.35
C GLN A 222 13.39 -11.42 -9.64
N ILE A 223 12.89 -12.64 -9.43
CA ILE A 223 11.78 -12.91 -8.52
C ILE A 223 12.34 -12.86 -7.09
N ILE A 224 11.78 -11.99 -6.25
CA ILE A 224 12.13 -11.83 -4.84
C ILE A 224 11.56 -13.01 -4.05
N ASN A 225 10.26 -13.25 -4.21
CA ASN A 225 9.55 -14.38 -3.63
C ASN A 225 8.29 -14.67 -4.46
N TRP A 226 7.72 -15.85 -4.25
CA TRP A 226 6.44 -16.23 -4.81
C TRP A 226 5.70 -17.18 -3.86
N SER A 227 4.38 -17.21 -3.97
CA SER A 227 3.50 -18.09 -3.20
C SER A 227 2.29 -18.49 -4.03
N GLU A 228 1.68 -19.61 -3.66
CA GLU A 228 0.35 -20.00 -4.14
C GLU A 228 -0.71 -19.28 -3.28
N GLU A 229 -1.70 -18.67 -3.93
CA GLU A 229 -2.89 -18.04 -3.30
C GLU A 229 -4.10 -18.96 -3.39
#